data_AF-A0A4Y2MQP8-F1
#
_entry.id   AF-A0A4Y2MQP8-F1
#
_cell.length_a   1.000
_cell.length_b   1.000
_cell.length_c   1.000
_cell.angle_alpha   90.00
_cell.angle_beta   90.00
_cell.angle_gamma   90.00
#
_symmetry.space_group_name_H-M   'P 1'
#
loop_
_entity.id
_entity.type
_entity.pdbx_description
1 polymer ?
#
loop_
_entity_poly.entity_id
_entity_poly.type
_entity_poly.pdbx_seq_one_letter_code
_entity_poly.pdbx_strand_id
1 'polypeptide(L)'
;MYWIQVEQRQCYSEDYETLAGVDRVRKNSSLYSFGPFLDDKGILRMGVRLEYSDFSSDEKHPFILPRDSSLTGLIVQDEHICMKHGGIATTLVKIRSRFWIPEGRQIVHKIIRRCLICRRYSAKSADQLTSQLPEDRIAQTPPFYSRGVDFAGPIYVKILEGMQKSYIVLFTCSTTRALHLERAPTMATESFLMAFRRFISRSGNCRIIYSENAKTFKKSNGELEEISRILLHDNFHDFICNQKITWEFILERGAWWGGFYERLVKYVKECLTKVLGRALLSFVELSTILTEVEAVEFSSLDLCLQ
;
A
#
# COMPACT_ATOMS: atom_id res chain seq x y z
N MET A 1 33.43 13.86 22.94
CA MET A 1 32.98 14.55 24.16
C MET A 1 33.44 16.01 24.23
N TYR A 2 34.69 16.34 23.85
CA TYR A 2 35.18 17.73 23.82
C TYR A 2 34.23 18.74 23.11
N TRP A 3 33.80 18.44 21.89
CA TRP A 3 32.89 19.32 21.13
C TRP A 3 31.54 19.55 21.81
N ILE A 4 31.01 18.55 22.54
CA ILE A 4 29.76 18.70 23.29
C ILE A 4 29.94 19.73 24.40
N GLN A 5 31.04 19.64 25.14
CA GLN A 5 31.33 20.57 26.23
C GLN A 5 31.53 22.00 25.72
N VAL A 6 32.21 22.18 24.59
CA VAL A 6 32.40 23.51 23.97
C VAL A 6 31.06 24.13 23.59
N GLU A 7 30.21 23.38 22.89
CA GLU A 7 28.87 23.84 22.46
C GLU A 7 27.97 24.15 23.68
N GLN A 8 27.99 23.27 24.69
CA GLN A 8 27.23 23.48 25.92
C GLN A 8 27.65 24.76 26.64
N ARG A 9 28.95 25.03 26.79
CA ARG A 9 29.45 26.25 27.43
C ARG A 9 29.10 27.51 26.65
N GLN A 10 29.04 27.43 25.33
CA GLN A 10 28.64 28.57 24.48
C GLN A 10 27.14 28.86 24.58
N CYS A 11 26.30 27.81 24.56
CA CYS A 11 24.84 27.97 24.54
C CYS A 11 24.21 28.12 25.94
N TYR A 12 24.84 27.58 26.98
CA TYR A 12 24.32 27.51 28.34
C TYR A 12 25.27 28.17 29.36
N SER A 13 26.01 29.21 28.96
CA SER A 13 27.02 29.87 29.80
C SER A 13 26.49 30.27 31.18
N GLU A 14 25.31 30.89 31.25
CA GLU A 14 24.68 31.26 32.51
C GLU A 14 24.37 30.05 33.40
N ASP A 15 23.89 28.96 32.81
CA ASP A 15 23.60 27.73 33.56
C ASP A 15 24.88 27.11 34.12
N TYR A 16 25.99 27.15 33.36
CA TYR A 16 27.31 26.72 33.82
C TYR A 16 27.82 27.52 35.00
N GLU A 17 27.73 28.86 34.94
CA GLU A 17 28.15 29.74 36.04
C GLU A 17 27.32 29.49 37.30
N THR A 18 26.01 29.29 37.14
CA THR A 18 25.10 29.07 38.27
C THR A 18 25.36 27.70 38.92
N LEU A 19 25.59 26.66 38.11
CA LEU A 19 25.92 25.31 38.60
C LEU A 19 27.29 25.26 39.29
N ALA A 20 28.27 26.04 38.84
CA ALA A 20 29.59 26.11 39.49
C ALA A 20 29.54 26.76 40.88
N GLY A 21 28.56 27.63 41.15
CA GLY A 21 28.45 28.37 42.42
C GLY A 21 27.40 27.82 43.40
N VAL A 22 26.18 27.56 42.91
CA VAL A 22 24.98 27.31 43.75
C VAL A 22 24.43 25.90 43.55
N ASP A 23 25.10 25.07 42.73
CA ASP A 23 24.71 23.69 42.38
C ASP A 23 23.26 23.56 41.88
N ARG A 24 22.71 24.65 41.32
CA ARG A 24 21.35 24.67 40.78
C ARG A 24 21.16 25.77 39.76
N VAL A 25 20.57 25.43 38.61
CA VAL A 25 20.18 26.40 37.58
C VAL A 25 19.04 27.33 38.03
N ARG A 26 18.99 28.54 37.45
CA ARG A 26 17.95 29.54 37.74
C ARG A 26 16.56 29.07 37.30
N LYS A 27 15.51 29.50 38.01
CA LYS A 27 14.11 29.11 37.74
C LYS A 27 13.59 29.49 36.34
N ASN A 28 14.16 30.52 35.73
CA ASN A 28 13.82 31.00 34.39
C ASN A 28 14.58 30.28 33.27
N SER A 29 15.56 29.44 33.61
CA SER A 29 16.31 28.68 32.61
C SER A 29 15.42 27.65 31.92
N SER A 30 15.59 27.51 30.61
CA SER A 30 14.96 26.44 29.82
C SER A 30 15.31 25.04 30.35
N LEU A 31 16.43 24.93 31.08
CA LEU A 31 16.89 23.67 31.64
C LEU A 31 16.38 23.39 33.06
N TYR A 32 15.75 24.35 33.74
CA TYR A 32 15.34 24.22 35.15
C TYR A 32 14.52 22.96 35.44
N SER A 33 13.56 22.67 34.56
CA SER A 33 12.65 21.52 34.70
C SER A 33 13.33 20.15 34.60
N PHE A 34 14.56 20.10 34.06
CA PHE A 34 15.31 18.87 33.83
C PHE A 34 16.31 18.55 34.95
N GLY A 35 16.38 19.36 36.01
CA GLY A 35 17.33 19.19 37.12
C GLY A 35 18.77 18.95 36.65
N PRO A 36 19.33 19.80 35.76
CA PRO A 36 20.62 19.55 35.15
C PRO A 36 21.75 19.64 36.17
N PHE A 37 22.81 18.89 35.95
CA PHE A 37 24.04 18.91 36.75
C PHE A 37 25.28 18.76 35.86
N LEU A 38 26.45 19.09 36.40
CA LEU A 38 27.74 18.88 35.74
C LEU A 38 28.34 17.55 36.21
N ASP A 39 28.77 16.71 35.26
CA ASP A 39 29.51 15.50 35.61
C ASP A 39 30.98 15.80 36.00
N ASP A 40 31.72 14.76 36.39
CA ASP A 40 33.14 14.86 36.78
C ASP A 40 34.05 15.46 35.69
N LYS A 41 33.57 15.50 34.44
CA LYS A 41 34.28 16.06 33.27
C LYS A 41 33.79 17.47 32.93
N GLY A 42 32.87 18.04 33.72
CA GLY A 42 32.27 19.34 33.50
C GLY A 42 31.35 19.38 32.28
N ILE A 43 30.69 18.26 31.96
CA ILE A 43 29.72 18.16 30.87
C ILE A 43 28.31 18.23 31.46
N LEU A 44 27.45 19.03 30.84
CA LEU A 44 26.08 19.24 31.29
C LEU A 44 25.21 18.01 30.99
N ARG A 45 24.61 17.43 32.03
CA ARG A 45 23.76 16.23 31.95
C ARG A 45 22.40 16.48 32.59
N MET A 46 21.43 15.66 32.19
CA MET A 46 20.10 15.65 32.80
C MET A 46 20.09 14.90 34.14
N GLY A 47 19.49 15.50 35.16
CA GLY A 47 19.09 14.80 36.37
C GLY A 47 17.81 14.00 36.15
N VAL A 48 17.84 12.71 36.43
CA VAL A 48 16.67 11.82 36.33
C VAL A 48 16.37 11.17 37.67
N ARG A 49 15.12 10.72 37.85
CA ARG A 49 14.68 9.94 39.02
C ARG A 49 14.84 8.42 38.81
N LEU A 50 15.82 8.01 38.00
CA LEU A 50 16.06 6.60 37.60
C LEU A 50 17.35 6.02 38.22
N GLU A 51 17.81 6.57 39.33
CA GLU A 51 19.09 6.20 39.97
C GLU A 51 19.21 4.69 40.24
N TYR A 52 18.11 4.05 40.65
CA TYR A 52 18.04 2.62 40.98
C TYR A 52 17.71 1.67 39.80
N SER A 53 17.65 2.18 38.56
CA SER A 53 17.41 1.31 37.39
C SER A 53 18.69 0.59 36.93
N ASP A 54 18.56 -0.47 36.14
CA ASP A 54 19.70 -1.20 35.56
C ASP A 54 20.29 -0.52 34.31
N PHE A 55 19.84 0.68 33.97
CA PHE A 55 20.32 1.43 32.82
C PHE A 55 21.79 1.89 32.99
N SER A 56 22.48 2.05 31.87
CA SER A 56 23.83 2.62 31.87
C SER A 56 23.84 4.08 32.37
N SER A 57 25.00 4.56 32.84
CA SER A 57 25.13 5.93 33.34
C SER A 57 24.71 6.99 32.30
N ASP A 58 25.02 6.76 31.02
CA ASP A 58 24.63 7.67 29.93
C ASP A 58 23.13 7.60 29.58
N GLU A 59 22.47 6.47 29.80
CA GLU A 59 21.02 6.34 29.64
C GLU A 59 20.25 6.96 30.80
N LYS A 60 20.79 6.84 32.03
CA LYS A 60 20.27 7.53 33.20
C LYS A 60 20.46 9.04 33.04
N HIS A 61 21.67 9.49 32.74
CA HIS A 61 22.02 10.90 32.72
C HIS A 61 22.48 11.34 31.33
N PRO A 62 21.55 11.44 30.36
CA PRO A 62 21.91 11.80 28.99
C PRO A 62 22.51 13.21 28.93
N PHE A 63 23.44 13.41 28.00
CA PHE A 63 24.09 14.70 27.77
C PHE A 63 23.10 15.71 27.21
N ILE A 64 23.06 16.92 27.76
CA ILE A 64 22.16 17.97 27.27
C ILE A 64 22.76 18.61 26.03
N LEU A 65 22.09 18.51 24.88
CA LEU A 65 22.56 19.11 23.64
C LEU A 65 21.73 20.36 23.29
N PRO A 66 22.37 21.49 22.93
CA PRO A 66 21.65 22.68 22.49
C PRO A 66 20.90 22.40 21.19
N ARG A 67 19.62 22.73 21.15
CA ARG A 67 18.73 22.49 20.01
C ARG A 67 19.27 23.08 18.71
N ASP A 68 19.72 24.32 18.76
CA ASP A 68 20.11 25.13 17.59
C ASP A 68 21.62 25.12 17.33
N SER A 69 22.29 24.00 17.64
CA SER A 69 23.69 23.78 17.30
C SER A 69 23.85 22.92 16.04
N SER A 70 24.87 23.25 15.24
CA SER A 70 25.30 22.45 14.10
C SER A 70 25.68 21.02 14.51
N LEU A 71 26.32 20.85 15.66
CA LEU A 71 26.69 19.54 16.20
C LEU A 71 25.47 18.68 16.48
N THR A 72 24.45 19.25 17.13
CA THR A 72 23.18 18.58 17.39
C THR A 72 22.52 18.13 16.10
N GLY A 73 22.56 18.97 15.06
CA GLY A 73 22.05 18.64 13.75
C GLY A 73 22.75 17.41 13.13
N LEU A 74 24.08 17.37 13.20
CA LEU A 74 24.87 16.25 12.68
C LEU A 74 24.60 14.94 13.46
N ILE A 75 24.52 15.02 14.80
CA ILE A 75 24.23 13.84 15.64
C ILE A 75 22.85 13.25 15.31
N VAL A 76 21.82 14.11 15.21
CA VAL A 76 20.46 13.66 14.88
C VAL A 76 20.41 13.04 13.47
N GLN A 77 21.17 13.61 12.52
CA GLN A 77 21.27 13.06 11.17
C GLN A 77 21.95 11.69 11.14
N ASP A 78 23.05 11.54 11.86
CA ASP A 78 23.78 10.27 11.98
C ASP A 78 22.89 9.18 12.60
N GLU A 79 22.25 9.47 13.74
CA GLU A 79 21.34 8.52 14.39
C GLU A 79 20.15 8.14 13.50
N HIS A 80 19.61 9.08 12.73
CA HIS A 80 18.57 8.80 11.74
C HIS A 80 19.03 7.82 10.65
N ILE A 81 20.28 7.95 10.17
CA ILE A 81 20.87 7.07 9.16
C ILE A 81 21.20 5.69 9.77
N CYS A 82 21.77 5.66 10.99
CA CYS A 82 22.08 4.45 11.73
C CYS A 82 20.81 3.62 12.00
N MET A 83 19.70 4.27 12.34
CA MET A 83 18.38 3.65 12.52
C MET A 83 17.65 3.35 11.19
N LYS A 84 18.39 3.31 10.06
CA LYS A 84 17.88 2.93 8.74
C LYS A 84 16.69 3.75 8.29
N HIS A 85 16.77 5.07 8.47
CA HIS A 85 15.71 6.01 8.15
C HIS A 85 14.40 5.79 8.93
N GLY A 86 14.52 5.27 10.16
CA GLY A 86 13.40 5.15 11.09
C GLY A 86 12.66 6.48 11.30
N GLY A 87 11.37 6.38 11.62
CA GLY A 87 10.51 7.54 11.86
C GLY A 87 10.96 8.41 13.02
N ILE A 88 10.25 9.52 13.24
CA ILE A 88 10.55 10.51 14.29
C ILE A 88 10.64 9.84 15.67
N ALA A 89 9.70 8.96 15.99
CA ALA A 89 9.67 8.27 17.28
C ALA A 89 10.90 7.37 17.49
N THR A 90 11.22 6.53 16.49
CA THR A 90 12.38 5.63 16.52
C THR A 90 13.69 6.38 16.69
N THR A 91 13.87 7.44 15.90
CA THR A 91 15.08 8.27 15.94
C THR A 91 15.19 8.98 17.29
N LEU A 92 14.07 9.51 17.82
CA LEU A 92 14.05 10.20 19.10
C LEU A 92 14.34 9.28 20.29
N VAL A 93 13.85 8.03 20.27
CA VAL A 93 14.16 7.02 21.29
C VAL A 93 15.66 6.73 21.30
N LYS A 94 16.25 6.55 20.11
CA LYS A 94 17.69 6.29 19.99
C LYS A 94 18.53 7.46 20.49
N ILE A 95 18.16 8.70 20.15
CA ILE A 95 18.83 9.89 20.67
C ILE A 95 18.75 9.94 22.20
N ARG A 96 17.57 9.67 22.77
CA ARG A 96 17.33 9.73 24.22
C ARG A 96 18.12 8.71 25.04
N SER A 97 18.66 7.66 24.42
CA SER A 97 19.51 6.72 25.15
C SER A 97 20.88 7.32 25.50
N ARG A 98 21.26 8.48 24.94
CA ARG A 98 22.57 9.13 25.18
C ARG A 98 22.48 10.64 25.32
N PHE A 99 21.52 11.27 24.66
CA PHE A 99 21.41 12.72 24.53
C PHE A 99 20.01 13.20 24.85
N TRP A 100 19.91 14.32 25.55
CA TRP A 100 18.68 15.05 25.72
C TRP A 100 18.75 16.38 24.98
N ILE A 101 17.84 16.58 24.03
CA ILE A 101 17.73 17.84 23.30
C ILE A 101 16.41 18.52 23.72
N PRO A 102 16.44 19.75 24.26
CA PRO A 102 15.24 20.54 24.47
C PRO A 102 14.44 20.66 23.18
N GLU A 103 13.13 20.39 23.24
CA GLU A 103 12.26 20.31 22.06
C GLU A 103 12.76 19.31 20.99
N GLY A 104 13.45 18.24 21.40
CA GLY A 104 14.15 17.30 20.52
C GLY A 104 13.30 16.72 19.38
N ARG A 105 11.99 16.54 19.58
CA ARG A 105 11.07 16.09 18.53
C ARG A 105 11.05 17.04 17.33
N GLN A 106 11.17 18.34 17.55
CA GLN A 106 11.13 19.35 16.49
C GLN A 106 12.38 19.29 15.61
N ILE A 107 13.58 19.16 16.21
CA ILE A 107 14.83 19.05 15.44
C ILE A 107 14.90 17.73 14.67
N VAL A 108 14.47 16.62 15.28
CA VAL A 108 14.36 15.32 14.60
C VAL A 108 13.44 15.42 13.40
N HIS A 109 12.25 16.00 13.57
CA HIS A 109 11.31 16.21 12.48
C HIS A 109 11.88 17.11 11.36
N LYS A 110 12.58 18.20 11.72
CA LYS A 110 13.25 19.09 10.76
C LYS A 110 14.29 18.35 9.93
N ILE A 111 15.07 17.46 10.54
CA ILE A 111 16.13 16.70 9.87
C ILE A 111 15.56 15.59 8.99
N ILE A 112 14.59 14.82 9.48
CA ILE A 112 13.92 13.78 8.69
C ILE A 112 13.23 14.38 7.47
N ARG A 113 12.55 15.54 7.62
CA ARG A 113 11.94 16.25 6.46
C ARG A 113 12.95 16.70 5.42
N ARG A 114 14.22 16.92 5.78
CA ARG A 114 15.29 17.32 4.85
C ARG A 114 16.02 16.12 4.26
N CYS A 115 15.87 14.92 4.83
CA CYS A 115 16.47 13.70 4.31
C CYS A 115 15.91 13.36 2.93
N LEU A 116 16.78 13.31 1.90
CA LEU A 116 16.38 13.01 0.52
C LEU A 116 15.75 11.63 0.38
N ILE A 117 16.26 10.64 1.11
CA ILE A 117 15.74 9.27 1.10
C ILE A 117 14.31 9.27 1.67
N CYS A 118 14.10 9.84 2.86
CA CYS A 118 12.76 9.94 3.45
C CYS A 118 11.81 10.74 2.57
N ARG A 119 12.24 11.88 2.01
CA ARG A 119 11.43 12.69 1.10
C ARG A 119 11.00 11.93 -0.15
N ARG A 120 11.88 11.10 -0.71
CA ARG A 120 11.58 10.28 -1.88
C ARG A 120 10.51 9.22 -1.56
N TYR A 121 10.63 8.56 -0.41
CA TYR A 121 9.66 7.54 0.02
C TYR A 121 8.37 8.12 0.59
N SER A 122 8.40 9.33 1.16
CA SER A 122 7.23 10.07 1.66
C SER A 122 6.61 10.97 0.60
N ALA A 123 7.15 11.00 -0.62
CA ALA A 123 6.57 11.76 -1.71
C ALA A 123 5.17 11.19 -1.96
N LYS A 124 4.16 12.03 -1.75
CA LYS A 124 2.81 11.68 -2.20
C LYS A 124 2.89 11.43 -3.71
N SER A 125 2.22 10.38 -4.18
CA SER A 125 1.88 10.27 -5.59
C SER A 125 1.30 11.62 -6.04
N ALA A 126 1.68 12.11 -7.22
CA ALA A 126 1.16 13.36 -7.74
C ALA A 126 -0.37 13.37 -7.59
N ASP A 127 -0.93 14.50 -7.13
CA ASP A 127 -2.38 14.70 -7.09
C ASP A 127 -2.88 14.60 -8.53
N GLN A 128 -3.30 13.40 -8.91
CA GLN A 128 -3.95 13.17 -10.18
C GLN A 128 -5.33 13.79 -10.03
N LEU A 129 -5.62 14.82 -10.84
CA LEU A 129 -6.98 15.34 -11.01
C LEU A 129 -7.91 14.13 -11.13
N THR A 130 -8.70 13.90 -10.09
CA THR A 130 -9.64 12.79 -10.06
C THR A 130 -10.71 13.19 -11.06
N SER A 131 -10.68 12.59 -12.25
CA SER A 131 -11.71 12.89 -13.24
C SER A 131 -13.08 12.55 -12.66
N GLN A 132 -14.13 13.09 -13.28
CA GLN A 132 -15.47 12.61 -13.01
C GLN A 132 -15.52 11.09 -13.20
N LEU A 133 -16.29 10.44 -12.32
CA LEU A 133 -16.52 9.00 -12.40
C LEU A 133 -17.30 8.72 -13.69
N PRO A 134 -17.07 7.57 -14.35
CA PRO A 134 -17.88 7.18 -15.50
C PRO A 134 -19.37 7.23 -15.14
N GLU A 135 -20.20 7.69 -16.07
CA GLU A 135 -21.66 7.81 -15.88
C GLU A 135 -22.28 6.45 -15.50
N ASP A 136 -21.76 5.35 -16.06
CA ASP A 136 -22.12 3.97 -15.73
C ASP A 136 -21.88 3.60 -14.25
N ARG A 137 -21.04 4.35 -13.53
CA ARG A 137 -20.79 4.19 -12.09
C ARG A 137 -21.85 4.89 -11.23
N ILE A 138 -22.45 5.95 -11.74
CA ILE A 138 -23.42 6.78 -11.01
C ILE A 138 -24.84 6.37 -11.37
N ALA A 139 -25.07 5.93 -12.61
CA ALA A 139 -26.34 5.42 -13.07
C ALA A 139 -26.73 4.16 -12.27
N GLN A 140 -27.99 4.11 -11.80
CA GLN A 140 -28.58 2.90 -11.24
C GLN A 140 -28.78 1.88 -12.36
N THR A 141 -27.70 1.17 -12.70
CA THR A 141 -27.74 0.09 -13.69
C THR A 141 -28.14 -1.22 -13.01
N PRO A 142 -28.87 -2.11 -13.70
CA PRO A 142 -29.16 -3.43 -13.16
C PRO A 142 -27.88 -4.17 -12.77
N PRO A 143 -27.95 -5.11 -11.80
CA PRO A 143 -26.85 -6.03 -11.54
C PRO A 143 -26.33 -6.62 -12.84
N PHE A 144 -25.00 -6.76 -12.90
CA PHE A 144 -24.28 -7.39 -14.01
C PHE A 144 -24.20 -6.58 -15.32
N TYR A 145 -24.82 -5.40 -15.40
CA TYR A 145 -24.85 -4.55 -16.59
C TYR A 145 -23.45 -4.17 -17.12
N SER A 146 -22.58 -3.63 -16.25
CA SER A 146 -21.18 -3.37 -16.58
C SER A 146 -20.24 -4.33 -15.83
N ARG A 147 -19.25 -4.85 -16.57
CA ARG A 147 -18.35 -5.90 -16.13
C ARG A 147 -16.90 -5.51 -16.36
N GLY A 148 -16.04 -5.75 -15.38
CA GLY A 148 -14.59 -5.73 -15.58
C GLY A 148 -14.07 -7.13 -15.86
N VAL A 149 -13.09 -7.25 -16.76
CA VAL A 149 -12.43 -8.51 -17.11
C VAL A 149 -10.91 -8.44 -17.02
N ASP A 150 -10.28 -9.47 -16.44
CA ASP A 150 -8.82 -9.57 -16.27
C ASP A 150 -8.37 -11.04 -16.15
N PHE A 151 -7.08 -11.30 -16.36
CA PHE A 151 -6.45 -12.60 -16.12
C PHE A 151 -5.71 -12.64 -14.79
N ALA A 152 -5.86 -13.75 -14.06
CA ALA A 152 -4.99 -14.16 -12.96
C ALA A 152 -4.15 -15.37 -13.33
N GLY A 153 -2.89 -15.37 -12.90
CA GLY A 153 -1.96 -16.47 -13.11
C GLY A 153 -0.58 -16.01 -13.55
N PRO A 154 0.29 -16.94 -13.99
CA PRO A 154 -0.01 -18.35 -14.23
C PRO A 154 -0.17 -19.16 -12.93
N ILE A 155 -1.11 -20.11 -12.95
CA ILE A 155 -1.21 -21.21 -11.98
C ILE A 155 -0.83 -22.52 -12.67
N TYR A 156 -0.36 -23.50 -11.90
CA TYR A 156 0.05 -24.79 -12.44
C TYR A 156 -1.01 -25.84 -12.13
N VAL A 157 -1.48 -26.53 -13.17
CA VAL A 157 -2.44 -27.63 -13.06
C VAL A 157 -1.77 -28.96 -13.34
N LYS A 158 -2.20 -30.00 -12.63
CA LYS A 158 -1.76 -31.38 -12.85
C LYS A 158 -2.36 -31.90 -14.15
N ILE A 159 -1.50 -32.46 -15.00
CA ILE A 159 -1.91 -33.22 -16.19
C ILE A 159 -1.37 -34.65 -16.06
N LEU A 160 -1.74 -35.53 -16.99
CA LEU A 160 -1.30 -36.94 -16.99
C LEU A 160 0.22 -37.07 -16.93
N GLU A 161 0.93 -36.21 -17.67
CA GLU A 161 2.40 -36.14 -17.67
C GLU A 161 2.86 -34.74 -17.29
N GLY A 162 3.12 -34.53 -15.99
CA GLY A 162 3.73 -33.31 -15.47
C GLY A 162 2.72 -32.21 -15.13
N MET A 163 3.08 -30.96 -15.47
CA MET A 163 2.34 -29.77 -15.08
C MET A 163 2.18 -28.83 -16.26
N GLN A 164 1.00 -28.23 -16.39
CA GLN A 164 0.72 -27.22 -17.41
C GLN A 164 0.38 -25.89 -16.76
N LYS A 165 0.81 -24.79 -17.37
CA LYS A 165 0.32 -23.46 -17.00
C LYS A 165 -1.16 -23.36 -17.38
N SER A 166 -1.93 -22.76 -16.48
CA SER A 166 -3.30 -22.35 -16.69
C SER A 166 -3.48 -20.95 -16.13
N TYR A 167 -4.54 -20.30 -16.58
CA TYR A 167 -4.93 -18.97 -16.16
C TYR A 167 -6.37 -18.99 -15.67
N ILE A 168 -6.76 -17.98 -14.93
CA ILE A 168 -8.13 -17.75 -14.49
C ILE A 168 -8.58 -16.43 -15.11
N VAL A 169 -9.70 -16.44 -15.81
CA VAL A 169 -10.39 -15.26 -16.29
C VAL A 169 -11.34 -14.81 -15.20
N LEU A 170 -11.13 -13.58 -14.75
CA LEU A 170 -11.92 -12.90 -13.73
C LEU A 170 -12.94 -12.02 -14.42
N PHE A 171 -14.21 -12.15 -14.05
CA PHE A 171 -15.26 -11.22 -14.39
C PHE A 171 -15.86 -10.66 -13.11
N THR A 172 -15.98 -9.35 -12.99
CA THR A 172 -16.64 -8.76 -11.82
C THR A 172 -17.67 -7.72 -12.22
N CYS A 173 -18.76 -7.63 -11.46
CA CYS A 173 -19.73 -6.56 -11.62
C CYS A 173 -19.21 -5.25 -11.01
N SER A 174 -19.33 -4.15 -11.73
CA SER A 174 -19.08 -2.80 -11.23
C SER A 174 -20.08 -2.39 -10.14
N THR A 175 -21.36 -2.75 -10.31
CA THR A 175 -22.49 -2.37 -9.46
C THR A 175 -22.52 -3.19 -8.18
N THR A 176 -22.56 -4.52 -8.28
CA THR A 176 -22.74 -5.41 -7.11
C THR A 176 -21.43 -5.98 -6.56
N ARG A 177 -20.31 -5.80 -7.26
CA ARG A 177 -19.01 -6.43 -6.94
C ARG A 177 -19.01 -7.96 -6.99
N ALA A 178 -20.09 -8.58 -7.42
CA ALA A 178 -20.17 -10.02 -7.62
C ALA A 178 -19.13 -10.50 -8.64
N LEU A 179 -18.51 -11.63 -8.32
CA LEU A 179 -17.36 -12.23 -8.99
C LEU A 179 -17.78 -13.50 -9.75
N HIS A 180 -17.20 -13.69 -10.93
CA HIS A 180 -17.28 -14.93 -11.72
C HIS A 180 -15.87 -15.28 -12.23
N LEU A 181 -15.47 -16.53 -12.07
CA LEU A 181 -14.14 -17.08 -12.27
C LEU A 181 -14.21 -18.23 -13.27
N GLU A 182 -13.47 -18.10 -14.36
CA GLU A 182 -13.39 -19.13 -15.39
C GLU A 182 -11.96 -19.58 -15.59
N ARG A 183 -11.72 -20.88 -15.54
CA ARG A 183 -10.42 -21.41 -15.92
C ARG A 183 -10.21 -21.29 -17.44
N ALA A 184 -9.03 -20.81 -17.83
CA ALA A 184 -8.55 -20.78 -19.22
C ALA A 184 -7.18 -21.49 -19.33
N PRO A 185 -6.99 -22.42 -20.27
CA PRO A 185 -5.71 -23.12 -20.42
C PRO A 185 -4.58 -22.19 -20.89
N THR A 186 -4.91 -21.13 -21.63
CA THR A 186 -3.94 -20.14 -22.11
C THR A 186 -4.53 -18.73 -22.03
N MET A 187 -3.69 -17.70 -22.17
CA MET A 187 -4.14 -16.31 -22.39
C MET A 187 -4.47 -16.02 -23.86
N ALA A 188 -4.61 -17.04 -24.71
CA ALA A 188 -4.97 -16.83 -26.12
C ALA A 188 -6.45 -16.42 -26.26
N THR A 189 -6.75 -15.74 -27.37
CA THR A 189 -8.10 -15.23 -27.69
C THR A 189 -9.16 -16.32 -27.66
N GLU A 190 -8.88 -17.49 -28.24
CA GLU A 190 -9.82 -18.62 -28.26
C GLU A 190 -10.16 -19.11 -26.85
N SER A 191 -9.13 -19.27 -26.00
CA SER A 191 -9.31 -19.68 -24.60
C SER A 191 -10.15 -18.65 -23.82
N PHE A 192 -9.93 -17.37 -24.10
CA PHE A 192 -10.71 -16.29 -23.52
C PHE A 192 -12.18 -16.33 -24.00
N LEU A 193 -12.43 -16.44 -25.31
CA LEU A 193 -13.78 -16.45 -25.85
C LEU A 193 -14.61 -17.61 -25.31
N MET A 194 -14.01 -18.78 -25.11
CA MET A 194 -14.69 -19.92 -24.48
C MET A 194 -15.07 -19.62 -23.02
N ALA A 195 -14.17 -19.00 -22.26
CA ALA A 195 -14.47 -18.54 -20.89
C ALA A 195 -15.57 -17.47 -20.87
N PHE A 196 -15.50 -16.52 -21.80
CA PHE A 196 -16.48 -15.46 -21.94
C PHE A 196 -17.88 -15.98 -22.29
N ARG A 197 -17.98 -16.94 -23.22
CA ARG A 197 -19.24 -17.61 -23.55
C ARG A 197 -19.85 -18.30 -22.34
N ARG A 198 -19.03 -19.01 -21.54
CA ARG A 198 -19.47 -19.66 -20.30
C ARG A 198 -19.97 -18.65 -19.27
N PHE A 199 -19.30 -17.51 -19.16
CA PHE A 199 -19.71 -16.42 -18.28
C PHE A 199 -21.06 -15.81 -18.70
N ILE A 200 -21.20 -15.38 -19.97
CA ILE A 200 -22.44 -14.76 -20.47
C ILE A 200 -23.62 -15.74 -20.37
N SER A 201 -23.40 -17.03 -20.66
CA SER A 201 -24.42 -18.07 -20.54
C SER A 201 -24.95 -18.24 -19.11
N ARG A 202 -24.16 -17.91 -18.08
CA ARG A 202 -24.58 -18.01 -16.67
C ARG A 202 -25.09 -16.69 -16.10
N SER A 203 -24.49 -15.57 -16.50
CA SER A 203 -24.80 -14.25 -15.94
C SER A 203 -25.93 -13.51 -16.68
N GLY A 204 -26.22 -13.87 -17.93
CA GLY A 204 -27.32 -13.36 -18.75
C GLY A 204 -27.18 -11.91 -19.23
N ASN A 205 -26.95 -10.95 -18.33
CA ASN A 205 -26.89 -9.52 -18.62
C ASN A 205 -25.44 -9.02 -18.59
N CYS A 206 -24.94 -8.51 -19.72
CA CYS A 206 -23.67 -7.80 -19.82
C CYS A 206 -23.70 -6.90 -21.05
N ARG A 207 -23.72 -5.59 -20.82
CA ARG A 207 -23.79 -4.59 -21.88
C ARG A 207 -22.49 -3.82 -22.06
N ILE A 208 -21.70 -3.68 -21.00
CA ILE A 208 -20.40 -3.00 -21.06
C ILE A 208 -19.32 -3.90 -20.46
N ILE A 209 -18.21 -4.05 -21.19
CA ILE A 209 -17.02 -4.76 -20.73
C ILE A 209 -15.86 -3.78 -20.63
N TYR A 210 -15.23 -3.72 -19.47
CA TYR A 210 -14.00 -2.99 -19.23
C TYR A 210 -12.81 -3.95 -19.16
N SER A 211 -11.75 -3.68 -19.93
CA SER A 211 -10.50 -4.45 -19.86
C SER A 211 -9.27 -3.58 -19.99
N GLU A 212 -8.11 -4.11 -19.61
CA GLU A 212 -6.82 -3.53 -20.00
C GLU A 212 -6.56 -3.67 -21.51
N ASN A 213 -5.53 -2.99 -22.01
CA ASN A 213 -5.14 -2.95 -23.42
C ASN A 213 -4.39 -4.21 -23.92
N ALA A 214 -4.54 -5.36 -23.23
CA ALA A 214 -3.89 -6.60 -23.64
C ALA A 214 -4.32 -7.04 -25.04
N LYS A 215 -3.36 -7.59 -25.80
CA LYS A 215 -3.59 -8.05 -27.18
C LYS A 215 -4.74 -9.06 -27.29
N THR A 216 -4.87 -9.94 -26.31
CA THR A 216 -5.95 -10.93 -26.22
C THR A 216 -7.32 -10.25 -26.20
N PHE A 217 -7.52 -9.23 -25.37
CA PHE A 217 -8.79 -8.53 -25.26
C PHE A 217 -9.10 -7.70 -26.50
N LYS A 218 -8.10 -6.98 -27.05
CA LYS A 218 -8.26 -6.25 -28.31
C LYS A 218 -8.69 -7.15 -29.46
N LYS A 219 -8.04 -8.32 -29.59
CA LYS A 219 -8.39 -9.31 -30.61
C LYS A 219 -9.77 -9.94 -30.35
N SER A 220 -10.11 -10.22 -29.09
CA SER A 220 -11.41 -10.75 -28.71
C SER A 220 -12.54 -9.77 -29.04
N ASN A 221 -12.33 -8.47 -28.81
CA ASN A 221 -13.29 -7.44 -29.20
C ASN A 221 -13.50 -7.43 -30.72
N GLY A 222 -12.41 -7.46 -31.50
CA GLY A 222 -12.50 -7.53 -32.96
C GLY A 222 -13.25 -8.78 -33.46
N GLU A 223 -12.98 -9.95 -32.88
CA GLU A 223 -13.69 -11.20 -33.21
C GLU A 223 -15.18 -11.13 -32.81
N LEU A 224 -15.52 -10.53 -31.67
CA LEU A 224 -16.92 -10.33 -31.26
C LEU A 224 -17.66 -9.34 -32.16
N GLU A 225 -17.01 -8.25 -32.58
CA GLU A 225 -17.56 -7.30 -33.55
C GLU A 225 -17.77 -7.95 -34.92
N GLU A 226 -16.83 -8.79 -35.36
CA GLU A 226 -16.92 -9.53 -36.62
C GLU A 226 -18.03 -10.60 -36.56
N ILE A 227 -18.10 -11.38 -35.50
CA ILE A 227 -19.19 -12.33 -35.24
C ILE A 227 -20.53 -11.59 -35.19
N SER A 228 -20.61 -10.46 -34.50
CA SER A 228 -21.82 -9.63 -34.47
C SER A 228 -22.20 -9.09 -35.85
N ARG A 229 -21.25 -8.94 -36.78
CA ARG A 229 -21.48 -8.48 -38.16
C ARG A 229 -21.90 -9.63 -39.08
N ILE A 230 -21.32 -10.82 -38.91
CA ILE A 230 -21.62 -12.02 -39.70
C ILE A 230 -22.96 -12.66 -39.27
N LEU A 231 -23.27 -12.66 -37.97
CA LEU A 231 -24.50 -13.23 -37.41
C LEU A 231 -25.76 -12.39 -37.66
N LEU A 232 -25.66 -11.25 -38.36
CA LEU A 232 -26.81 -10.49 -38.87
C LEU A 232 -27.61 -11.25 -39.94
N HIS A 233 -27.23 -12.50 -40.26
CA HIS A 233 -27.75 -13.24 -41.40
C HIS A 233 -28.38 -14.61 -41.09
N ASP A 234 -28.33 -15.15 -39.86
CA ASP A 234 -29.00 -16.43 -39.52
C ASP A 234 -29.26 -16.65 -38.01
N ASN A 235 -30.22 -17.54 -37.71
CA ASN A 235 -30.98 -17.79 -36.46
C ASN A 235 -30.21 -18.04 -35.12
N PHE A 236 -28.89 -17.83 -35.03
CA PHE A 236 -28.15 -17.72 -33.75
C PHE A 236 -28.28 -16.28 -33.19
N HIS A 237 -29.50 -15.75 -33.27
CA HIS A 237 -29.77 -14.32 -33.42
C HIS A 237 -30.17 -13.66 -32.09
N ASP A 238 -30.78 -14.39 -31.14
CA ASP A 238 -31.46 -13.74 -30.01
C ASP A 238 -30.60 -13.57 -28.75
N PHE A 239 -29.52 -14.34 -28.58
CA PHE A 239 -28.76 -14.33 -27.32
C PHE A 239 -27.61 -13.30 -27.30
N ILE A 240 -26.85 -13.20 -28.40
CA ILE A 240 -25.69 -12.28 -28.48
C ILE A 240 -26.08 -10.91 -29.07
N CYS A 241 -26.95 -10.85 -30.08
CA CYS A 241 -27.33 -9.57 -30.70
C CYS A 241 -28.20 -8.68 -29.80
N ASN A 242 -29.02 -9.24 -28.91
CA ASN A 242 -29.87 -8.45 -28.01
C ASN A 242 -29.08 -7.68 -26.93
N GLN A 243 -27.86 -8.10 -26.61
CA GLN A 243 -27.07 -7.51 -25.53
C GLN A 243 -26.23 -6.29 -25.98
N LYS A 244 -26.01 -6.08 -27.29
CA LYS A 244 -25.15 -5.01 -27.86
C LYS A 244 -23.97 -4.65 -26.95
N ILE A 245 -23.09 -5.63 -26.74
CA ILE A 245 -21.98 -5.49 -25.81
C ILE A 245 -21.01 -4.43 -26.33
N THR A 246 -20.84 -3.36 -25.57
CA THR A 246 -19.83 -2.32 -25.81
C THR A 246 -18.56 -2.68 -25.05
N TRP A 247 -17.43 -2.69 -25.75
CA TRP A 247 -16.13 -2.95 -25.13
C TRP A 247 -15.37 -1.64 -24.94
N GLU A 248 -15.00 -1.36 -23.70
CA GLU A 248 -14.30 -0.15 -23.30
C GLU A 248 -12.90 -0.51 -22.79
N PHE A 249 -11.87 -0.02 -23.48
CA PHE A 249 -10.48 -0.24 -23.06
C PHE A 249 -10.03 0.88 -22.13
N ILE A 250 -9.48 0.50 -20.98
CA ILE A 250 -8.98 1.47 -20.00
C ILE A 250 -7.81 2.25 -20.63
N LEU A 251 -7.83 3.58 -20.50
CA LEU A 251 -6.73 4.45 -20.92
C LEU A 251 -5.42 4.02 -20.25
N GLU A 252 -4.36 3.84 -21.03
CA GLU A 252 -3.03 3.56 -20.47
C GLU A 252 -2.66 4.70 -19.49
N ARG A 253 -2.44 4.37 -18.21
CA ARG A 253 -2.11 5.31 -17.11
C ARG A 253 -3.29 6.14 -16.55
N GLY A 254 -4.54 5.83 -16.93
CA GLY A 254 -5.75 6.44 -16.36
C GLY A 254 -6.22 5.76 -15.06
N ALA A 255 -5.44 5.89 -13.97
CA ALA A 255 -5.68 5.22 -12.69
C ALA A 255 -7.08 5.43 -12.07
N TRP A 256 -7.79 6.50 -12.47
CA TRP A 256 -9.14 6.82 -11.99
C TRP A 256 -10.24 5.97 -12.62
N TRP A 257 -10.08 5.53 -13.89
CA TRP A 257 -11.10 4.82 -14.65
C TRP A 257 -11.14 3.34 -14.27
N GLY A 258 -9.96 2.74 -14.06
CA GLY A 258 -9.80 1.34 -13.64
C GLY A 258 -9.78 1.12 -12.12
N GLY A 259 -9.56 2.15 -11.30
CA GLY A 259 -9.21 1.97 -9.87
C GLY A 259 -10.28 1.31 -8.98
N PHE A 260 -11.55 1.28 -9.41
CA PHE A 260 -12.60 0.54 -8.70
C PHE A 260 -12.54 -0.96 -8.98
N TYR A 261 -12.23 -1.34 -10.21
CA TYR A 261 -12.11 -2.72 -10.66
C TYR A 261 -10.74 -3.30 -10.27
N GLU A 262 -9.67 -2.55 -10.53
CA GLU A 262 -8.28 -2.95 -10.27
C GLU A 262 -8.03 -3.34 -8.81
N ARG A 263 -8.57 -2.59 -7.84
CA ARG A 263 -8.44 -2.93 -6.42
C ARG A 263 -9.14 -4.23 -6.06
N LEU A 264 -10.33 -4.46 -6.60
CA LEU A 264 -11.09 -5.69 -6.36
C LEU A 264 -10.40 -6.88 -7.02
N VAL A 265 -9.97 -6.72 -8.27
CA VAL A 265 -9.19 -7.74 -8.99
C VAL A 265 -7.91 -8.08 -8.27
N LYS A 266 -7.18 -7.08 -7.78
CA LYS A 266 -5.96 -7.29 -7.00
C LYS A 266 -6.26 -8.10 -5.74
N TYR A 267 -7.31 -7.72 -5.00
CA TYR A 267 -7.75 -8.46 -3.82
C TYR A 267 -8.08 -9.92 -4.16
N VAL A 268 -8.86 -10.18 -5.21
CA VAL A 268 -9.21 -11.53 -5.65
C VAL A 268 -7.98 -12.33 -6.09
N LYS A 269 -7.05 -11.71 -6.84
CA LYS A 269 -5.77 -12.34 -7.21
C LYS A 269 -4.97 -12.75 -5.98
N GLU A 270 -4.91 -11.89 -4.97
CA GLU A 270 -4.23 -12.19 -3.71
C GLU A 270 -4.93 -13.31 -2.93
N CYS A 271 -6.26 -13.30 -2.85
CA CYS A 271 -7.04 -14.38 -2.23
C CYS A 271 -6.84 -15.71 -2.93
N LEU A 272 -6.96 -15.76 -4.26
CA LEU A 272 -6.70 -16.96 -5.06
C LEU A 272 -5.28 -17.47 -4.86
N THR A 273 -4.29 -16.59 -4.79
CA THR A 273 -2.89 -16.97 -4.53
C THR A 273 -2.72 -17.59 -3.14
N LYS A 274 -3.42 -17.07 -2.13
CA LYS A 274 -3.37 -17.60 -0.75
C LYS A 274 -4.10 -18.94 -0.61
N VAL A 275 -5.27 -19.07 -1.24
CA VAL A 275 -6.09 -20.29 -1.21
C VAL A 275 -5.42 -21.43 -1.98
N LEU A 276 -4.93 -21.16 -3.19
CA LEU A 276 -4.30 -22.17 -4.04
C LEU A 276 -2.87 -22.50 -3.59
N GLY A 277 -2.14 -21.53 -3.05
CA GLY A 277 -0.79 -21.72 -2.52
C GLY A 277 0.16 -22.43 -3.51
N ARG A 278 0.68 -23.60 -3.11
CA ARG A 278 1.50 -24.50 -3.95
C ARG A 278 0.75 -25.76 -4.39
N ALA A 279 -0.57 -25.81 -4.19
CA ALA A 279 -1.36 -26.98 -4.53
C ALA A 279 -1.37 -27.22 -6.04
N LEU A 280 -1.16 -28.47 -6.44
CA LEU A 280 -1.19 -28.88 -7.84
C LEU A 280 -2.50 -29.61 -8.13
N LEU A 281 -3.51 -28.83 -8.52
CA LEU A 281 -4.86 -29.32 -8.74
C LEU A 281 -5.05 -29.83 -10.17
N SER A 282 -5.85 -30.88 -10.32
CA SER A 282 -6.36 -31.31 -11.62
C SER A 282 -7.33 -30.29 -12.21
N PHE A 283 -7.70 -30.51 -13.47
CA PHE A 283 -8.68 -29.66 -14.15
C PHE A 283 -9.98 -29.51 -13.36
N VAL A 284 -10.53 -30.64 -12.89
CA VAL A 284 -11.84 -30.69 -12.22
C VAL A 284 -11.76 -30.03 -10.85
N GLU A 285 -10.74 -30.37 -10.06
CA GLU A 285 -10.54 -29.82 -8.71
C GLU A 285 -10.38 -28.30 -8.74
N LEU A 286 -9.62 -27.77 -9.70
CA LEU A 286 -9.47 -26.32 -9.85
C LEU A 286 -10.80 -25.65 -10.19
N SER A 287 -11.58 -26.21 -11.12
CA SER A 287 -12.90 -25.68 -11.46
C SER A 287 -13.84 -25.68 -10.25
N THR A 288 -13.83 -26.75 -9.44
CA THR A 288 -14.63 -26.82 -8.20
C THR A 288 -14.23 -25.73 -7.21
N ILE A 289 -12.94 -25.58 -6.92
CA ILE A 289 -12.45 -24.56 -5.97
C ILE A 289 -12.79 -23.15 -6.44
N LEU A 290 -12.69 -22.87 -7.75
CA LEU A 290 -13.07 -21.56 -8.27
C LEU A 290 -14.55 -21.26 -8.03
N THR A 291 -15.44 -22.24 -8.24
CA THR A 291 -16.87 -22.09 -7.95
C THR A 291 -17.15 -21.93 -6.45
N GLU A 292 -16.41 -22.62 -5.57
CA GLU A 292 -16.52 -22.43 -4.11
C GLU A 292 -16.08 -21.02 -3.68
N VAL A 293 -14.99 -20.50 -4.26
CA VAL A 293 -14.51 -19.13 -4.00
C VAL A 293 -15.52 -18.09 -4.45
N GLU A 294 -16.16 -18.28 -5.61
CA GLU A 294 -17.26 -17.42 -6.06
C GLU A 294 -18.42 -17.38 -5.05
N ALA A 295 -18.83 -18.54 -4.53
CA ALA A 295 -19.95 -18.64 -3.61
C ALA A 295 -19.69 -17.93 -2.27
N VAL A 296 -18.46 -18.03 -1.74
CA VAL A 296 -18.07 -17.37 -0.48
C VAL A 296 -18.12 -15.85 -0.60
N GLU A 297 -17.58 -15.29 -1.68
CA GLU A 297 -17.62 -13.84 -1.93
C GLU A 297 -19.04 -13.33 -2.15
N PHE A 298 -19.91 -14.11 -2.81
CA PHE A 298 -21.31 -13.74 -2.99
C PHE A 298 -22.04 -13.60 -1.63
N SER A 299 -21.78 -14.54 -0.71
CA SER A 299 -22.41 -14.54 0.63
C SER A 299 -21.91 -13.44 1.58
N SER A 300 -20.68 -12.96 1.43
CA SER A 300 -20.11 -11.88 2.25
C SER A 300 -20.59 -10.49 1.82
N LEU A 301 -20.99 -10.34 0.55
CA LEU A 301 -21.51 -9.09 -0.02
C LEU A 301 -22.97 -8.80 0.37
N ASP A 302 -23.81 -9.83 0.54
CA ASP A 302 -25.20 -9.67 1.00
C ASP A 302 -25.30 -9.14 2.45
N LEU A 303 -24.31 -9.43 3.30
CA LEU A 303 -24.23 -8.94 4.68
C LEU A 303 -23.90 -7.44 4.80
N CYS A 304 -23.42 -6.81 3.72
CA CYS A 304 -23.03 -5.40 3.70
C CYS A 304 -24.09 -4.47 3.07
N LEU A 305 -25.20 -5.05 2.56
CA LEU A 305 -26.30 -4.32 1.92
C LEU A 305 -27.62 -4.36 2.72
N GLN A 306 -27.58 -4.82 3.99
CA GLN A 306 -28.60 -4.59 5.01
C GLN A 306 -28.10 -3.57 6.04
#